data_AF-A0A7C1HYN1-F1
#
_entry.id   AF-A0A7C1HYN1-F1
#
_cell.length_a   1.000
_cell.length_b   1.000
_cell.length_c   1.000
_cell.angle_alpha   90.00
_cell.angle_beta   90.00
_cell.angle_gamma   90.00
#
_symmetry.space_group_name_H-M   'P 1'
#
loop_
_entity.id
_entity.type
_entity.pdbx_description
1 polymer ?
#
loop_
_entity_poly.entity_id
_entity_poly.type
_entity_poly.pdbx_seq_one_letter_code
_entity_poly.pdbx_strand_id
1 'polypeptide(L)' 'MKFLTEDLEAMKSAGLYGTIRTIESPQGAWVKIEGKKYLNLCSNNYL' A
#
# COMPACT_ATOMS: atom_id res chain seq x y z
N MET A 1 12.70 13.84 -19.40
CA MET A 1 11.69 13.62 -18.33
C MET A 1 10.29 13.29 -18.86
N LYS A 2 9.92 13.66 -20.11
CA LYS A 2 8.58 13.37 -20.67
C LYS A 2 8.18 11.87 -20.63
N PHE A 3 9.11 10.98 -20.96
CA PHE A 3 8.86 9.53 -20.94
C PHE A 3 8.50 9.00 -19.54
N LEU A 4 9.10 9.53 -18.47
CA LEU A 4 8.78 9.10 -17.09
C LEU A 4 7.33 9.43 -16.73
N THR A 5 6.86 10.62 -17.12
CA THR A 5 5.46 11.01 -16.89
C THR A 5 4.51 10.15 -17.72
N GLU A 6 4.85 9.88 -18.98
CA GLU A 6 4.06 9.02 -19.87
C GLU A 6 3.95 7.58 -19.33
N ASP A 7 5.06 7.01 -18.87
CA ASP A 7 5.07 5.67 -18.27
C ASP A 7 4.25 5.61 -16.97
N LEU A 8 4.34 6.64 -16.12
CA LEU A 8 3.54 6.74 -14.90
C LEU A 8 2.04 6.83 -15.20
N GLU A 9 1.64 7.62 -16.19
CA GLU A 9 0.23 7.72 -16.60
C GLU A 9 -0.28 6.43 -17.25
N ALA A 10 0.57 5.73 -17.99
CA ALA A 10 0.26 4.39 -18.51
C ALA A 10 0.03 3.39 -17.37
N MET A 11 0.90 3.38 -16.34
CA MET A 11 0.73 2.53 -15.16
C MET A 11 -0.56 2.84 -14.38
N LYS A 12 -0.90 4.12 -14.20
CA LYS A 12 -2.13 4.54 -13.52
C LYS A 12 -3.36 4.08 -14.30
N SER A 13 -3.37 4.30 -15.61
CA SER A 13 -4.49 3.92 -16.50
C SER A 13 -4.68 2.40 -16.57
N ALA A 14 -3.60 1.63 -16.46
CA ALA A 14 -3.63 0.16 -16.44
C ALA A 14 -3.92 -0.44 -15.05
N GLY A 15 -4.06 0.37 -13.98
CA GLY A 15 -4.24 -0.13 -12.61
C GLY A 15 -3.00 -0.78 -12.00
N LEU A 16 -1.82 -0.58 -12.59
CA LEU A 16 -0.54 -1.11 -12.12
C LEU A 16 0.19 -0.15 -11.17
N TYR A 17 -0.32 1.08 -11.03
CA TYR A 17 0.23 2.05 -10.11
C TYR A 17 -0.14 1.73 -8.66
N GLY A 18 0.84 1.23 -7.90
CA GLY A 18 0.66 0.86 -6.50
C GLY A 18 0.44 2.08 -5.60
N THR A 19 -0.52 1.96 -4.68
CA THR A 19 -0.71 2.92 -3.58
C THR A 19 -0.28 2.27 -2.28
N ILE A 20 0.68 2.88 -1.58
CA ILE A 20 1.16 2.38 -0.29
C ILE A 20 0.32 3.00 0.83
N ARG A 21 -0.19 2.16 1.73
CA ARG A 21 -0.90 2.61 2.93
C ARG A 21 0.06 2.68 4.11
N THR A 22 -0.03 3.75 4.89
CA THR A 22 0.75 3.90 6.13
C THR A 22 0.11 3.08 7.25
N ILE A 23 0.92 2.30 7.95
CA ILE A 23 0.52 1.63 9.19
C ILE A 23 0.84 2.58 10.36
N GLU A 24 -0.16 2.85 11.19
CA GLU A 24 -0.11 3.83 12.30
C GLU A 24 0.13 3.16 13.67
N SER A 25 0.34 1.85 13.70
CA SER A 25 0.53 1.04 14.91
C SER A 25 1.76 0.14 14.79
N PRO A 26 2.22 -0.48 15.89
CA PRO A 26 3.13 -1.62 15.79
C PRO A 26 2.53 -2.74 14.94
N GLN A 27 3.39 -3.61 14.41
CA GLN A 27 2.98 -4.77 13.63
C GLN A 27 2.39 -5.86 14.55
N GLY A 28 1.36 -6.55 14.07
CA GLY A 28 0.72 -7.69 14.71
C GLY A 28 -0.54 -8.11 13.94
N ALA A 29 -1.30 -9.05 14.52
CA ALA A 29 -2.55 -9.53 13.93
C ALA A 29 -3.57 -8.41 13.69
N TRP A 30 -3.53 -7.33 14.48
CA TRP A 30 -4.35 -6.15 14.27
C TRP A 30 -3.47 -4.93 14.02
N VAL A 31 -3.79 -4.18 12.97
CA VAL A 31 -3.10 -2.92 12.63
C VAL A 31 -4.07 -1.76 12.52
N LYS A 32 -3.54 -0.54 12.64
CA LYS A 32 -4.29 0.69 12.39
C LYS A 32 -3.86 1.32 11.07
N ILE A 33 -4.82 1.59 10.20
CA ILE A 33 -4.63 2.24 8.90
C ILE A 33 -5.74 3.28 8.77
N GLU A 34 -5.39 4.54 8.51
CA GLU A 34 -6.34 5.65 8.36
C GLU A 34 -7.30 5.76 9.55
N GLY A 35 -6.76 5.64 10.77
CA GLY A 35 -7.55 5.70 12.01
C GLY A 35 -8.41 4.46 12.30
N LYS A 36 -8.57 3.51 11.37
CA LYS A 36 -9.42 2.33 11.51
C LYS A 36 -8.60 1.06 11.80
N LYS A 37 -9.16 0.17 12.61
CA LYS A 37 -8.56 -1.12 12.98
C LYS A 37 -8.88 -2.18 11.93
N TYR A 38 -7.86 -2.92 11.49
CA TYR A 38 -7.95 -4.00 10.50
C TYR A 38 -7.26 -5.27 10.99
N LEU A 39 -7.79 -6.44 10.63
CA LEU A 39 -7.11 -7.73 10.79
C LEU A 39 -6.07 -7.86 9.67
N ASN A 40 -4.81 -8.08 10.05
CA ASN A 40 -3.69 -8.13 9.14
C ASN A 40 -3.42 -9.57 8.68
N LEU A 41 -3.78 -9.87 7.42
CA LEU A 41 -3.60 -11.17 6.79
C LEU A 41 -2.55 -11.14 5.67
N CYS A 42 -1.78 -10.05 5.55
CA CYS A 42 -0.81 -9.85 4.47
C CYS A 42 0.60 -9.50 4.97
N SER A 43 0.85 -9.51 6.28
CA SER A 43 2.21 -9.37 6.79
C SER A 43 2.97 -10.69 6.76
N ASN A 44 4.29 -10.57 6.71
CA ASN A 44 5.22 -11.69 6.88
C ASN A 44 5.64 -11.87 8.36
N ASN A 45 4.87 -11.31 9.30
CA ASN A 45 5.14 -11.44 10.73
C ASN A 45 4.45 -12.69 11.29
N TYR A 46 5.07 -13.84 11.07
CA TYR A 46 4.45 -15.16 11.30
C TYR A 46 4.50 -15.66 12.75
N LEU A 47 5.49 -15.21 13.52
CA LEU A 47 5.71 -15.58 14.93
C LEU A 47 5.36 -14.39 15.84
#